data_AF-A0A2S5GBL6-F1
#
_entry.id   AF-A0A2S5GBL6-F1
#
_cell.length_a   1.000
_cell.length_b   1.000
_cell.length_c   1.000
_cell.angle_alpha   90.00
_cell.angle_beta   90.00
_cell.angle_gamma   90.00
#
_symmetry.space_group_name_H-M   'P 1'
#
loop_
_entity.id
_entity.type
_entity.pdbx_description
1 polymer ?
#
loop_
_entity_poly.entity_id
_entity_poly.type
_entity_poly.pdbx_seq_one_letter_code
_entity_poly.pdbx_strand_id
1 'polypeptide(L)'
;MFFQNKKKKLTSNNDEIENKKVKARKDIQQLVEHVSSHYSHKSVMESFHFLIQKKAFIYHTDHLYKENLLKEIIIFRELYTALQVDLHRLLKWNKFNDKEDLNNHINETKKSIVKNTDIYLNTYYDEYFHKYFSNDRGVKGIESEYLERKLKVSMLHDLLLHVLQSSSSSSLSEIELSGKWLVNEIIIEIEVKADTILYMNMK
;
A
#
# COMPACT_ATOMS: atom_id res chain seq x y z
N MET A 1 -19.29 -26.60 38.52
CA MET A 1 -18.10 -25.73 38.59
C MET A 1 -17.24 -25.65 37.31
N PHE A 2 -17.27 -26.62 36.38
CA PHE A 2 -16.42 -26.60 35.17
C PHE A 2 -16.77 -25.52 34.11
N PHE A 3 -18.03 -25.12 33.96
CA PHE A 3 -18.46 -24.15 32.94
C PHE A 3 -18.13 -22.69 33.25
N GLN A 4 -18.08 -22.31 34.54
CA GLN A 4 -17.70 -20.94 34.94
C GLN A 4 -16.19 -20.69 34.76
N ASN A 5 -15.35 -21.70 34.99
CA ASN A 5 -13.91 -21.59 34.76
C ASN A 5 -13.54 -21.51 33.27
N LYS A 6 -14.27 -22.21 32.38
CA LYS A 6 -14.10 -22.02 30.93
C LYS A 6 -14.47 -20.61 30.48
N LYS A 7 -15.62 -20.07 30.94
CA LYS A 7 -16.04 -18.70 30.59
C LYS A 7 -15.05 -17.64 31.08
N LYS A 8 -14.58 -17.72 32.34
CA LYS A 8 -13.57 -16.79 32.88
C LYS A 8 -12.23 -16.84 32.13
N LYS A 9 -11.79 -18.04 31.73
CA LYS A 9 -10.54 -18.24 30.97
C LYS A 9 -10.66 -17.77 29.52
N LEU A 10 -11.84 -17.91 28.91
CA LEU A 10 -12.15 -17.36 27.59
C LEU A 10 -12.20 -15.82 27.59
N THR A 11 -12.80 -15.20 28.61
CA THR A 11 -12.79 -13.74 28.75
C THR A 11 -11.39 -13.20 29.03
N SER A 12 -10.59 -13.81 29.91
CA SER A 12 -9.23 -13.32 30.18
C SER A 12 -8.30 -13.45 28.97
N ASN A 13 -8.45 -14.51 28.16
CA ASN A 13 -7.69 -14.66 26.93
C ASN A 13 -8.11 -13.63 25.86
N ASN A 14 -9.39 -13.28 25.78
CA ASN A 14 -9.86 -12.24 24.86
C ASN A 14 -9.34 -10.85 25.26
N ASP A 15 -9.33 -10.54 26.55
CA ASP A 15 -8.79 -9.27 27.06
C ASP A 15 -7.27 -9.16 26.82
N GLU A 16 -6.53 -10.26 26.95
CA GLU A 16 -5.10 -10.30 26.65
C GLU A 16 -4.81 -10.09 25.15
N ILE A 17 -5.58 -10.74 24.27
CA ILE A 17 -5.45 -10.56 22.81
C ILE A 17 -5.80 -9.13 22.41
N GLU A 18 -6.83 -8.54 23.00
CA GLU A 18 -7.21 -7.16 22.68
C GLU A 18 -6.14 -6.16 23.16
N ASN A 19 -5.56 -6.36 24.34
CA ASN A 19 -4.43 -5.57 24.81
C ASN A 19 -3.21 -5.68 23.87
N LYS A 20 -2.91 -6.89 23.38
CA LYS A 20 -1.86 -7.10 22.35
C LYS A 20 -2.17 -6.33 21.07
N LYS A 21 -3.43 -6.34 20.60
CA LYS A 21 -3.85 -5.58 19.41
C LYS A 21 -3.76 -4.07 19.61
N VAL A 22 -4.15 -3.55 20.77
CA VAL A 22 -4.05 -2.12 21.10
C VAL A 22 -2.59 -1.67 21.09
N LYS A 23 -1.68 -2.45 21.67
CA LYS A 23 -0.25 -2.18 21.60
C LYS A 23 0.25 -2.22 20.15
N ALA A 24 -0.08 -3.29 19.41
CA ALA A 24 0.33 -3.45 18.02
C ALA A 24 -0.13 -2.28 17.13
N ARG A 25 -1.37 -1.78 17.31
CA ARG A 25 -1.86 -0.59 16.59
C ARG A 25 -1.01 0.65 16.84
N LYS A 26 -0.58 0.88 18.09
CA LYS A 26 0.32 2.01 18.41
C LYS A 26 1.68 1.85 17.74
N ASP A 27 2.25 0.64 17.79
CA ASP A 27 3.52 0.34 17.13
C ASP A 27 3.42 0.51 15.61
N ILE A 28 2.30 0.08 15.00
CA ILE A 28 2.00 0.27 13.57
C ILE A 28 1.87 1.75 13.23
N GLN A 29 1.15 2.53 14.04
CA GLN A 29 1.01 3.97 13.83
C GLN A 29 2.38 4.66 13.84
N GLN A 30 3.25 4.33 14.79
CA GLN A 30 4.61 4.88 14.86
C GLN A 30 5.45 4.46 13.65
N LEU A 31 5.35 3.20 13.23
CA LEU A 31 6.04 2.69 12.04
C LEU A 31 5.61 3.45 10.78
N VAL A 32 4.32 3.58 10.56
CA VAL A 32 3.79 4.27 9.37
C VAL A 32 4.08 5.78 9.46
N GLU A 33 3.99 6.39 10.64
CA GLU A 33 4.37 7.80 10.84
C GLU A 33 5.82 8.04 10.42
N HIS A 34 6.74 7.19 10.89
CA HIS A 34 8.15 7.29 10.55
C HIS A 34 8.38 7.22 9.03
N VAL A 35 7.78 6.25 8.35
CA VAL A 35 7.89 6.13 6.89
C VAL A 35 7.25 7.33 6.18
N SER A 36 6.05 7.72 6.61
CA SER A 36 5.26 8.81 6.01
C SER A 36 5.90 10.19 6.19
N SER A 37 6.77 10.37 7.20
CA SER A 37 7.46 11.64 7.45
C SER A 37 8.35 12.10 6.28
N HIS A 38 8.77 11.18 5.41
CA HIS A 38 9.51 11.49 4.17
C HIS A 38 8.62 12.10 3.08
N TYR A 39 7.29 12.10 3.28
CA TYR A 39 6.28 12.50 2.30
C TYR A 39 5.52 13.74 2.78
N SER A 40 6.11 14.92 2.61
CA SER A 40 5.40 16.18 2.87
C SER A 40 4.36 16.45 1.78
N HIS A 41 3.21 17.06 2.14
CA HIS A 41 2.19 17.48 1.15
C HIS A 41 2.81 18.27 0.00
N LYS A 42 3.67 19.24 0.31
CA LYS A 42 4.34 20.08 -0.69
C LYS A 42 5.20 19.25 -1.64
N SER A 43 6.12 18.44 -1.12
CA SER A 43 7.03 17.63 -1.96
C SER A 43 6.27 16.60 -2.80
N VAL A 44 5.21 16.01 -2.25
CA VAL A 44 4.34 15.08 -2.98
C VAL A 44 3.62 15.82 -4.12
N MET A 45 2.98 16.96 -3.86
CA MET A 45 2.27 17.72 -4.89
C MET A 45 3.19 18.27 -5.99
N GLU A 46 4.40 18.72 -5.63
CA GLU A 46 5.42 19.14 -6.61
C GLU A 46 5.86 17.97 -7.50
N SER A 47 6.14 16.81 -6.90
CA SER A 47 6.47 15.59 -7.64
C SER A 47 5.32 15.18 -8.57
N PHE A 48 4.08 15.27 -8.08
CA PHE A 48 2.88 14.92 -8.82
C PHE A 48 2.69 15.82 -10.04
N HIS A 49 2.79 17.13 -9.85
CA HIS A 49 2.68 18.10 -10.93
C HIS A 49 3.70 17.81 -12.03
N PHE A 50 4.96 17.57 -11.64
CA PHE A 50 6.02 17.22 -12.58
C PHE A 50 5.73 15.92 -13.34
N LEU A 51 5.23 14.88 -12.67
CA LEU A 51 4.92 13.59 -13.30
C LEU A 51 3.77 13.69 -14.30
N ILE A 52 2.72 14.41 -13.96
CA ILE A 52 1.56 14.65 -14.84
C ILE A 52 1.99 15.44 -16.06
N GLN A 53 2.73 16.54 -15.88
CA GLN A 53 3.27 17.34 -16.99
C GLN A 53 4.16 16.50 -17.91
N LYS A 54 5.09 15.73 -17.33
CA LYS A 54 5.98 14.86 -18.11
C LYS A 54 5.19 13.84 -18.94
N LYS A 55 4.16 13.21 -18.37
CA LYS A 55 3.33 12.26 -19.11
C LYS A 55 2.52 12.94 -20.21
N ALA A 56 1.94 14.11 -19.95
CA ALA A 56 1.18 14.87 -20.96
C ALA A 56 2.07 15.30 -22.13
N PHE A 57 3.34 15.64 -21.85
CA PHE A 57 4.32 15.95 -22.89
C PHE A 57 4.65 14.73 -23.77
N ILE A 58 4.80 13.54 -23.17
CA ILE A 58 5.10 12.30 -23.91
C ILE A 58 3.89 11.85 -24.74
N TYR A 59 2.70 11.88 -24.16
CA TYR A 59 1.45 11.43 -24.79
C TYR A 59 0.60 12.63 -25.20
N HIS A 60 0.86 13.09 -26.41
CA HIS A 60 0.33 14.32 -27.01
C HIS A 60 -1.15 14.24 -27.44
N THR A 61 -1.83 13.11 -27.22
CA THR A 61 -3.28 13.00 -27.43
C THR A 61 -3.97 12.55 -26.15
N ASP A 62 -5.15 13.12 -25.89
CA ASP A 62 -5.96 12.77 -24.70
C ASP A 62 -6.24 11.27 -24.59
N HIS A 63 -6.45 10.60 -25.73
CA HIS A 63 -6.68 9.16 -25.76
C HIS A 63 -5.44 8.38 -25.28
N LEU A 64 -4.28 8.61 -25.89
CA LEU A 64 -3.03 7.92 -25.51
C LEU A 64 -2.61 8.26 -24.08
N TYR A 65 -2.85 9.49 -23.64
CA TYR A 65 -2.58 9.94 -22.28
C TYR A 65 -3.42 9.17 -21.26
N LYS A 66 -4.74 9.11 -21.46
CA LYS A 66 -5.66 8.35 -20.59
C LYS A 66 -5.33 6.86 -20.58
N GLU A 67 -5.06 6.28 -21.74
CA GLU A 67 -4.70 4.87 -21.85
C GLU A 67 -3.40 4.55 -21.09
N ASN A 68 -2.40 5.44 -21.19
CA ASN A 68 -1.15 5.25 -20.45
C ASN A 68 -1.33 5.39 -18.94
N LEU A 69 -2.09 6.37 -18.47
CA LEU A 69 -2.41 6.50 -17.06
C LEU A 69 -3.16 5.27 -16.54
N LEU A 70 -4.11 4.75 -17.31
CA LEU A 70 -4.86 3.54 -16.96
C LEU A 70 -3.93 2.33 -16.81
N LYS A 71 -3.03 2.11 -17.76
CA LYS A 71 -2.01 1.04 -17.69
C LYS A 71 -1.20 1.12 -16.41
N GLU A 72 -0.75 2.32 -16.05
CA GLU A 72 0.06 2.54 -14.85
C GLU A 72 -0.74 2.35 -13.55
N ILE A 73 -2.00 2.79 -13.52
CA ILE A 73 -2.91 2.54 -12.38
C ILE A 73 -3.04 1.03 -12.14
N ILE A 74 -3.23 0.25 -13.21
CA ILE A 74 -3.34 -1.21 -13.11
C ILE A 74 -2.02 -1.82 -12.65
N ILE A 75 -0.90 -1.39 -13.20
CA ILE A 75 0.43 -1.84 -12.75
C ILE A 75 0.61 -1.56 -11.25
N PHE A 76 0.27 -0.35 -10.78
CA PHE A 76 0.37 0.00 -9.37
C PHE A 76 -0.61 -0.77 -8.49
N ARG A 77 -1.82 -1.06 -8.96
CA ARG A 77 -2.79 -1.90 -8.25
C ARG A 77 -2.21 -3.29 -8.01
N GLU A 78 -1.75 -3.95 -9.06
CA GLU A 78 -1.19 -5.30 -8.96
C GLU A 78 0.11 -5.32 -8.15
N LEU A 79 0.95 -4.29 -8.31
CA LEU A 79 2.18 -4.17 -7.54
C LEU A 79 1.86 -3.97 -6.06
N TYR A 80 0.89 -3.13 -5.72
CA TYR A 80 0.47 -2.93 -4.33
C TYR A 80 -0.01 -4.24 -3.68
N THR A 81 -0.80 -5.03 -4.39
CA THR A 81 -1.22 -6.37 -3.93
C THR A 81 -0.03 -7.30 -3.73
N ALA A 82 0.94 -7.32 -4.64
CA ALA A 82 2.15 -8.13 -4.48
C ALA A 82 2.99 -7.69 -3.27
N LEU A 83 3.16 -6.38 -3.06
CA LEU A 83 3.89 -5.84 -1.91
C LEU A 83 3.21 -6.17 -0.56
N GLN A 84 1.88 -6.26 -0.52
CA GLN A 84 1.18 -6.75 0.69
C GLN A 84 1.53 -8.20 1.02
N VAL A 85 1.68 -9.05 0.00
CA VAL A 85 2.13 -10.44 0.18
C VAL A 85 3.57 -10.47 0.68
N ASP A 86 4.43 -9.60 0.17
CA ASP A 86 5.81 -9.50 0.64
C ASP A 86 5.92 -8.95 2.06
N LEU A 87 5.05 -8.02 2.46
CA LEU A 87 4.95 -7.57 3.85
C LEU A 87 4.57 -8.73 4.77
N HIS A 88 3.59 -9.54 4.36
CA HIS A 88 3.21 -10.73 5.11
C HIS A 88 4.38 -11.70 5.27
N ARG A 89 5.14 -11.93 4.19
CA ARG A 89 6.31 -12.81 4.17
C ARG A 89 7.44 -12.29 5.06
N LEU A 90 7.68 -10.97 5.07
CA LEU A 90 8.63 -10.34 5.97
C LEU A 90 8.23 -10.52 7.44
N LEU A 91 6.99 -10.20 7.78
CA LEU A 91 6.51 -10.23 9.16
C LEU A 91 6.45 -11.63 9.77
N LYS A 92 6.37 -12.69 8.94
CA LYS A 92 6.20 -14.07 9.44
C LYS A 92 7.31 -15.04 9.10
N TRP A 93 8.01 -14.86 7.99
CA TRP A 93 8.95 -15.85 7.47
C TRP A 93 10.35 -15.30 7.23
N ASN A 94 10.62 -14.02 7.51
CA ASN A 94 11.92 -13.38 7.27
C ASN A 94 12.50 -13.73 5.89
N LYS A 95 11.65 -13.69 4.85
CA LYS A 95 11.95 -14.28 3.54
C LYS A 95 13.17 -13.65 2.84
N PHE A 96 13.43 -12.37 3.09
CA PHE A 96 14.46 -11.60 2.39
C PHE A 96 15.68 -11.40 3.29
N ASN A 97 16.87 -11.55 2.72
CA ASN A 97 18.12 -11.48 3.48
C ASN A 97 18.60 -10.03 3.68
N ASP A 98 18.43 -9.19 2.65
CA ASP A 98 18.88 -7.81 2.66
C ASP A 98 18.04 -6.93 1.71
N LYS A 99 18.37 -5.63 1.70
CA LYS A 99 17.65 -4.63 0.88
C LYS A 99 17.78 -4.90 -0.61
N GLU A 100 18.91 -5.42 -1.06
CA GLU A 100 19.18 -5.65 -2.48
C GLU A 100 18.33 -6.82 -2.99
N ASP A 101 18.25 -7.90 -2.23
CA ASP A 101 17.37 -9.05 -2.48
C ASP A 101 15.90 -8.62 -2.60
N LEU A 102 15.39 -7.85 -1.63
CA LEU A 102 14.03 -7.32 -1.67
C LEU A 102 13.79 -6.43 -2.91
N ASN A 103 14.72 -5.52 -3.22
CA ASN A 103 14.58 -4.63 -4.38
C ASN A 103 14.63 -5.41 -5.70
N ASN A 104 15.48 -6.42 -5.81
CA ASN A 104 15.54 -7.30 -6.97
C ASN A 104 14.22 -8.06 -7.14
N HIS A 105 13.67 -8.62 -6.07
CA HIS A 105 12.38 -9.30 -6.10
C HIS A 105 11.24 -8.37 -6.54
N ILE A 106 11.19 -7.14 -6.01
CA ILE A 106 10.18 -6.15 -6.39
C ILE A 106 10.32 -5.77 -7.86
N ASN A 107 11.55 -5.61 -8.35
CA ASN A 107 11.81 -5.30 -9.75
C ASN A 107 11.40 -6.43 -10.70
N GLU A 108 11.67 -7.69 -10.34
CA GLU A 108 11.21 -8.86 -11.09
C GLU A 108 9.68 -8.98 -11.09
N THR A 109 9.06 -8.75 -9.94
CA THR A 109 7.60 -8.73 -9.79
C THR A 109 7.00 -7.65 -10.68
N LYS A 110 7.55 -6.43 -10.66
CA LYS A 110 7.13 -5.35 -11.55
C LYS A 110 7.27 -5.72 -13.03
N LYS A 111 8.38 -6.33 -13.44
CA LYS A 111 8.57 -6.80 -14.83
C LYS A 111 7.51 -7.84 -15.22
N SER A 112 7.20 -8.78 -14.32
CA SER A 112 6.16 -9.79 -14.52
C SER A 112 4.77 -9.15 -14.67
N ILE A 113 4.43 -8.19 -13.81
CA ILE A 113 3.17 -7.43 -13.89
C ILE A 113 3.09 -6.68 -15.22
N VAL A 114 4.17 -5.98 -15.61
CA VAL A 114 4.22 -5.24 -16.88
C VAL A 114 3.95 -6.18 -18.06
N LYS A 115 4.56 -7.37 -18.07
CA LYS A 115 4.35 -8.39 -19.11
C LYS A 115 2.89 -8.85 -19.20
N ASN A 116 2.18 -8.87 -18.08
CA ASN A 116 0.79 -9.31 -17.98
C ASN A 116 -0.22 -8.15 -18.02
N THR A 117 0.22 -6.90 -18.27
CA THR A 117 -0.65 -5.71 -18.20
C THR A 117 -1.88 -5.83 -19.09
N ASP A 118 -1.75 -6.40 -20.29
CA ASP A 118 -2.89 -6.55 -21.21
C ASP A 118 -3.96 -7.52 -20.67
N ILE A 119 -3.55 -8.55 -19.94
CA ILE A 119 -4.47 -9.47 -19.25
C ILE A 119 -5.21 -8.72 -18.14
N TYR A 120 -4.49 -7.92 -17.35
CA TYR A 120 -5.09 -7.12 -16.28
C TYR A 120 -6.00 -6.01 -16.82
N LEU A 121 -5.62 -5.37 -17.94
CA LEU A 121 -6.47 -4.41 -18.64
C LEU A 121 -7.82 -5.02 -18.99
N ASN A 122 -7.81 -6.22 -19.59
CA ASN A 122 -9.06 -6.91 -19.93
C ASN A 122 -9.86 -7.30 -18.68
N THR A 123 -9.19 -7.69 -17.59
CA THR A 123 -9.83 -8.06 -16.33
C THR A 123 -10.56 -6.86 -15.68
N TYR A 124 -9.97 -5.67 -15.76
CA TYR A 124 -10.48 -4.46 -15.11
C TYR A 124 -11.13 -3.47 -16.10
N TYR A 125 -11.29 -3.85 -17.36
CA TYR A 125 -11.69 -2.94 -18.42
C TYR A 125 -13.02 -2.27 -18.09
N ASP A 126 -14.04 -3.08 -17.74
CA ASP A 126 -15.38 -2.58 -17.44
C ASP A 126 -15.40 -1.63 -16.24
N GLU A 127 -14.64 -1.95 -15.19
CA GLU A 127 -14.51 -1.11 -13.98
C GLU A 127 -14.00 0.29 -14.36
N TYR A 128 -12.92 0.37 -15.11
CA TYR A 128 -12.28 1.63 -15.45
C TYR A 128 -12.96 2.36 -16.62
N PHE A 129 -13.54 1.62 -17.57
CA PHE A 129 -14.36 2.18 -18.64
C PHE A 129 -15.53 2.96 -18.03
N HIS A 130 -16.28 2.34 -17.12
CA HIS A 130 -17.38 3.02 -16.47
C HIS A 130 -16.94 4.21 -15.62
N LYS A 131 -15.83 4.05 -14.89
CA LYS A 131 -15.32 5.08 -13.97
C LYS A 131 -14.75 6.31 -14.66
N TYR A 132 -14.06 6.15 -15.79
CA TYR A 132 -13.27 7.23 -16.42
C TYR A 132 -13.67 7.59 -17.85
N PHE A 133 -14.29 6.68 -18.58
CA PHE A 133 -14.63 6.89 -19.99
C PHE A 133 -16.12 7.15 -20.20
N SER A 134 -17.00 6.61 -19.36
CA SER A 134 -18.46 6.85 -19.44
C SER A 134 -19.00 7.94 -18.51
N ASN A 135 -18.28 8.29 -17.44
CA ASN A 135 -18.66 9.30 -16.45
C ASN A 135 -17.78 10.57 -16.54
N ASP A 136 -18.31 11.72 -16.10
CA ASP A 136 -17.66 13.05 -16.14
C ASP A 136 -16.36 13.20 -15.33
N ARG A 137 -15.88 12.17 -14.62
CA ARG A 137 -14.61 12.23 -13.88
C ARG A 137 -13.42 12.55 -14.79
N GLY A 138 -13.46 12.11 -16.05
CA GLY A 138 -12.53 12.49 -17.10
C GLY A 138 -11.04 12.31 -16.76
N VAL A 139 -10.19 13.17 -17.35
CA VAL A 139 -8.72 13.13 -17.18
C VAL A 139 -8.30 13.40 -15.73
N LYS A 140 -8.92 14.37 -15.06
CA LYS A 140 -8.55 14.72 -13.68
C LYS A 140 -8.78 13.58 -12.69
N GLY A 141 -9.85 12.81 -12.88
CA GLY A 141 -10.12 11.64 -12.04
C GLY A 141 -9.06 10.56 -12.19
N ILE A 142 -8.63 10.27 -13.42
CA ILE A 142 -7.61 9.25 -13.68
C ILE A 142 -6.22 9.73 -13.23
N GLU A 143 -5.90 11.01 -13.36
CA GLU A 143 -4.68 11.60 -12.78
C GLU A 143 -4.67 11.45 -11.25
N SER A 144 -5.78 11.77 -10.58
CA SER A 144 -5.89 11.64 -9.12
C SER A 144 -5.65 10.19 -8.66
N GLU A 145 -6.28 9.19 -9.30
CA GLU A 145 -6.06 7.79 -8.92
C GLU A 145 -4.63 7.33 -9.25
N TYR A 146 -4.07 7.73 -10.41
CA TYR A 146 -2.67 7.43 -10.75
C TYR A 146 -1.72 7.88 -9.65
N LEU A 147 -1.93 9.10 -9.16
CA LEU A 147 -1.12 9.73 -8.13
C LEU A 147 -1.29 9.05 -6.76
N GLU A 148 -2.54 8.78 -6.36
CA GLU A 148 -2.88 8.07 -5.13
C GLU A 148 -2.23 6.68 -5.07
N ARG A 149 -2.39 5.90 -6.14
CA ARG A 149 -1.82 4.55 -6.27
C ARG A 149 -0.30 4.57 -6.19
N LYS A 150 0.32 5.53 -6.89
CA LYS A 150 1.78 5.69 -6.87
C LYS A 150 2.29 5.97 -5.45
N LEU A 151 1.67 6.90 -4.73
CA LEU A 151 2.06 7.23 -3.36
C LEU A 151 1.93 6.03 -2.44
N LYS A 152 0.80 5.31 -2.49
CA LYS A 152 0.55 4.11 -1.68
C LYS A 152 1.60 3.02 -1.94
N VAL A 153 1.95 2.78 -3.20
CA VAL A 153 3.04 1.84 -3.57
C VAL A 153 4.38 2.29 -3.01
N SER A 154 4.74 3.56 -3.15
CA SER A 154 6.00 4.09 -2.63
C SER A 154 6.11 3.97 -1.10
N MET A 155 5.05 4.36 -0.37
CA MET A 155 5.02 4.24 1.09
C MET A 155 5.12 2.79 1.54
N LEU A 156 4.42 1.86 0.87
CA LEU A 156 4.49 0.44 1.21
C LEU A 156 5.88 -0.15 0.90
N HIS A 157 6.51 0.25 -0.20
CA HIS A 157 7.87 -0.17 -0.52
C HIS A 157 8.87 0.30 0.54
N ASP A 158 8.82 1.57 0.94
CA ASP A 158 9.67 2.09 2.01
C ASP A 158 9.42 1.40 3.35
N LEU A 159 8.15 1.08 3.64
CA LEU A 159 7.80 0.33 4.83
C LEU A 159 8.39 -1.08 4.81
N LEU A 160 8.36 -1.79 3.68
CA LEU A 160 9.02 -3.10 3.54
C LEU A 160 10.52 -3.00 3.83
N LEU A 161 11.19 -1.98 3.28
CA LEU A 161 12.61 -1.73 3.51
C LEU A 161 12.89 -1.40 4.98
N HIS A 162 12.02 -0.64 5.64
CA HIS A 162 12.15 -0.30 7.05
C HIS A 162 11.92 -1.53 7.94
N VAL A 163 10.88 -2.33 7.67
CA VAL A 163 10.59 -3.57 8.38
C VAL A 163 11.75 -4.56 8.23
N LEU A 164 12.33 -4.69 7.04
CA LEU A 164 13.48 -5.55 6.83
C LEU A 164 14.71 -5.10 7.64
N GLN A 165 14.98 -3.79 7.69
CA GLN A 165 16.09 -3.25 8.50
C GLN A 165 15.86 -3.40 10.00
N SER A 166 14.62 -3.22 10.44
CA SER A 166 14.23 -3.32 11.84
C SER A 166 13.95 -4.75 12.26
N SER A 167 13.87 -5.73 11.36
CA SER A 167 13.55 -7.13 11.70
C SER A 167 14.56 -7.80 12.63
N SER A 168 15.76 -7.23 12.79
CA SER A 168 16.74 -7.59 13.82
C SER A 168 16.41 -7.06 15.23
N SER A 169 15.39 -6.21 15.38
CA SER A 169 14.95 -5.56 16.63
C SER A 169 13.44 -5.24 16.73
N SER A 170 12.61 -5.64 15.75
CA SER A 170 11.24 -5.15 15.62
C SER A 170 10.27 -5.89 16.55
N SER A 171 9.57 -5.14 17.40
CA SER A 171 8.52 -5.67 18.29
C SER A 171 7.39 -6.40 17.54
N LEU A 172 7.16 -6.09 16.26
CA LEU A 172 6.02 -6.60 15.48
C LEU A 172 6.14 -8.07 15.06
N SER A 173 7.36 -8.59 14.88
CA SER A 173 7.60 -10.00 14.54
C SER A 173 7.42 -10.94 15.74
N GLU A 174 7.61 -10.42 16.97
CA GLU A 174 7.44 -11.14 18.23
C GLU A 174 5.99 -11.22 18.70
N ILE A 175 5.09 -10.41 18.12
CA ILE A 175 3.68 -10.39 18.50
C ILE A 175 2.97 -11.63 17.94
N GLU A 176 2.40 -12.45 18.83
CA GLU A 176 1.55 -13.62 18.54
C GLU A 176 0.18 -13.26 17.91
N LEU A 177 0.15 -12.27 17.01
CA LEU A 177 -1.04 -11.93 16.22
C LEU A 177 -0.92 -12.49 14.81
N SER A 178 -2.07 -12.67 14.17
CA SER A 178 -2.15 -13.11 12.78
C SER A 178 -1.41 -12.13 11.87
N GLY A 179 -0.50 -12.64 11.05
CA GLY A 179 0.21 -11.80 10.07
C GLY A 179 -0.73 -11.15 9.06
N LYS A 180 -1.88 -11.77 8.76
CA LYS A 180 -2.91 -11.17 7.90
C LYS A 180 -3.56 -9.96 8.57
N TRP A 181 -3.79 -10.03 9.89
CA TRP A 181 -4.34 -8.91 10.64
C TRP A 181 -3.34 -7.76 10.72
N LEU A 182 -2.07 -8.04 11.01
CA LEU A 182 -1.02 -7.01 11.03
C LEU A 182 -0.88 -6.29 9.68
N VAL A 183 -0.83 -7.03 8.57
CA VAL A 183 -0.79 -6.45 7.23
C VAL A 183 -2.01 -5.55 7.00
N ASN A 184 -3.22 -6.02 7.35
CA ASN A 184 -4.43 -5.24 7.16
C ASN A 184 -4.40 -3.90 7.93
N GLU A 185 -3.97 -3.91 9.19
CA GLU A 185 -3.90 -2.68 10.00
C GLU A 185 -2.81 -1.73 9.47
N ILE A 186 -1.66 -2.24 9.01
CA ILE A 186 -0.63 -1.43 8.35
C ILE A 186 -1.17 -0.78 7.08
N ILE A 187 -1.91 -1.53 6.26
CA ILE A 187 -2.48 -1.03 5.01
C ILE A 187 -3.51 0.06 5.26
N ILE A 188 -4.42 -0.13 6.23
CA ILE A 188 -5.37 0.90 6.64
C ILE A 188 -4.63 2.19 7.05
N GLU A 189 -3.58 2.09 7.85
CA GLU A 189 -2.84 3.26 8.31
C GLU A 189 -2.08 3.94 7.14
N ILE A 190 -1.49 3.18 6.22
CA ILE A 190 -0.90 3.73 4.98
C ILE A 190 -1.96 4.48 4.16
N GLU A 191 -3.15 3.91 4.01
CA GLU A 191 -4.23 4.54 3.25
C GLU A 191 -4.66 5.87 3.88
N VAL A 192 -4.89 5.88 5.20
CA VAL A 192 -5.23 7.09 5.96
C VAL A 192 -4.14 8.15 5.83
N LYS A 193 -2.87 7.77 5.93
CA LYS A 193 -1.74 8.71 5.80
C LYS A 193 -1.58 9.24 4.39
N ALA A 194 -1.66 8.37 3.38
CA ALA A 194 -1.62 8.78 1.98
C ALA A 194 -2.74 9.79 1.71
N ASP A 195 -3.98 9.50 2.10
CA ASP A 195 -5.11 10.41 1.91
C ASP A 195 -4.92 11.74 2.66
N THR A 196 -4.40 11.69 3.89
CA THR A 196 -4.07 12.89 4.65
C THR A 196 -3.05 13.76 3.91
N ILE A 197 -1.98 13.15 3.39
CA ILE A 197 -0.94 13.86 2.63
C ILE A 197 -1.51 14.45 1.34
N LEU A 198 -2.41 13.74 0.66
CA LEU A 198 -2.96 14.17 -0.62
C LEU A 198 -4.01 15.27 -0.48
N TYR A 199 -4.85 15.19 0.54
CA TYR A 199 -6.04 16.02 0.67
C TYR A 199 -5.97 16.98 1.87
N MET A 200 -4.77 17.25 2.38
CA MET A 200 -4.49 18.06 3.58
C MET A 200 -5.03 19.51 3.55
N ASN A 201 -5.62 19.98 2.44
CA ASN A 201 -6.19 21.32 2.27
C ASN A 201 -7.62 21.34 1.66
N MET A 202 -8.43 20.29 1.82
CA MET A 202 -9.85 20.30 1.40
C MET A 202 -10.86 20.58 2.53
N LYS A 203 -10.45 21.30 3.59
CA LYS A 203 -11.36 21.84 4.62
C LYS A 203 -11.19 23.33 4.76
#